data_AF-A0A847JFP3-F1
#
_entry.id   AF-A0A847JFP3-F1
#
_cell.length_a   1.000
_cell.length_b   1.000
_cell.length_c   1.000
_cell.angle_alpha   90.00
_cell.angle_beta   90.00
_cell.angle_gamma   90.00
#
_symmetry.space_group_name_H-M   'P 1'
#
loop_
_entity.id
_entity.type
_entity.pdbx_description
1 polymer ?
#
loop_
_entity_poly.entity_id
_entity_poly.type
_entity_poly.pdbx_seq_one_letter_code
_entity_poly.pdbx_strand_id
1 'polypeptide(L)'
;MAVPEINETKKVSRSERNARSVSGFGSGGRFVGAFLDATGQVSVVRAAEGLGLTRAQFAETAGLSRDVLYRPSRLSTVKAQTRALEMLEIVGRIVDWAGGEKQALAWYRAEPLPAFGGRTAESLVKDGKAAAVRDWLDHVATGGFA
;
A
#
# COMPACT_ATOMS: atom_id res chain seq x y z
N MET A 1 44.69 -12.35 -52.63
CA MET A 1 43.22 -12.26 -52.43
C MET A 1 42.96 -12.37 -50.93
N ALA A 2 42.33 -11.35 -50.37
CA ALA A 2 42.23 -11.09 -48.93
C ALA A 2 41.29 -12.05 -48.18
N VAL A 3 41.62 -12.27 -46.91
CA VAL A 3 40.80 -12.89 -45.84
C VAL A 3 39.88 -11.81 -45.22
N PRO A 4 38.95 -12.14 -44.31
CA PRO A 4 37.63 -12.79 -44.42
C PRO A 4 36.46 -11.82 -44.09
N GLU A 5 35.20 -12.25 -44.21
CA GLU A 5 34.10 -11.57 -43.49
C GLU A 5 33.14 -12.59 -42.86
N ILE A 6 32.97 -12.44 -41.55
CA ILE A 6 32.10 -13.19 -40.66
C ILE A 6 30.87 -12.31 -40.34
N ASN A 7 29.67 -12.80 -40.63
CA ASN A 7 28.40 -12.39 -39.99
C ASN A 7 27.37 -13.45 -40.44
N GLU A 8 26.43 -13.98 -39.65
CA GLU A 8 25.61 -13.32 -38.65
C GLU A 8 24.79 -14.42 -37.91
N THR A 9 25.25 -14.92 -36.76
CA THR A 9 24.37 -15.69 -35.86
C THR A 9 23.61 -14.71 -34.97
N LYS A 10 22.38 -14.37 -35.37
CA LYS A 10 21.46 -13.61 -34.54
C LYS A 10 20.91 -14.49 -33.41
N LYS A 11 21.68 -14.63 -32.32
CA LYS A 11 21.14 -15.11 -31.04
C LYS A 11 20.20 -14.04 -30.50
N VAL A 12 18.91 -14.34 -30.50
CA VAL A 12 17.89 -13.57 -29.79
C VAL A 12 18.17 -13.70 -28.30
N SER A 13 18.81 -12.68 -27.73
CA SER A 13 19.11 -12.56 -26.31
C SER A 13 17.81 -12.31 -25.53
N ARG A 14 17.33 -13.34 -24.83
CA ARG A 14 16.09 -13.35 -24.02
C ARG A 14 16.34 -12.85 -22.58
N SER A 15 17.42 -12.13 -22.33
CA SER A 15 17.97 -11.96 -20.97
C SER A 15 18.15 -10.52 -20.46
N GLU A 16 17.50 -9.51 -21.04
CA GLU A 16 17.76 -8.10 -20.63
C GLU A 16 16.52 -7.21 -20.55
N ARG A 17 15.38 -7.73 -20.08
CA ARG A 17 14.17 -6.88 -19.85
C ARG A 17 13.58 -6.89 -18.45
N ASN A 18 14.22 -7.54 -17.47
CA ASN A 18 13.70 -7.55 -16.11
C ASN A 18 14.72 -7.10 -15.07
N ALA A 19 15.30 -5.93 -15.29
CA ALA A 19 15.97 -5.15 -14.26
C ALA A 19 15.22 -3.82 -14.09
N ARG A 20 13.92 -3.90 -13.77
CA ARG A 20 13.25 -2.76 -13.12
C ARG A 20 13.56 -2.89 -11.65
N SER A 21 14.46 -2.03 -11.20
CA SER A 21 14.87 -1.84 -9.83
C SER A 21 13.71 -2.07 -8.87
N VAL A 22 13.84 -3.10 -8.03
CA VAL A 22 12.99 -3.32 -6.86
C VAL A 22 13.42 -2.26 -5.83
N SER A 23 13.11 -0.99 -6.11
CA SER A 23 13.35 0.11 -5.18
C SER A 23 12.36 -0.06 -4.03
N GLY A 24 12.92 -0.33 -2.85
CA GLY A 24 12.20 -0.71 -1.65
C GLY A 24 11.12 0.25 -1.19
N PHE A 25 10.31 -0.26 -0.26
CA PHE A 25 9.09 0.25 0.36
C PHE A 25 9.18 1.63 1.07
N GLY A 26 10.12 2.50 0.67
CA GLY A 26 10.41 3.81 1.30
C GLY A 26 9.44 4.95 0.97
N SER A 27 8.38 4.71 0.19
CA SER A 27 7.41 5.74 -0.20
C SER A 27 6.30 6.00 0.83
N GLY A 28 6.09 5.09 1.80
CA GLY A 28 4.96 5.14 2.74
C GLY A 28 4.87 6.45 3.54
N GLY A 29 6.00 7.00 4.01
CA GLY A 29 6.00 8.27 4.76
C GLY A 29 5.61 9.48 3.91
N ARG A 30 5.99 9.50 2.62
CA ARG A 30 5.58 10.55 1.68
C ARG A 30 4.11 10.43 1.29
N PHE A 31 3.62 9.19 1.20
CA PHE A 31 2.23 8.90 0.88
C PHE A 31 1.28 9.42 1.97
N VAL A 32 1.52 9.07 3.23
CA VAL A 32 0.66 9.51 4.35
C VAL A 32 0.65 11.03 4.47
N GLY A 33 1.81 11.67 4.30
CA GLY A 33 1.94 13.14 4.37
C GLY A 33 1.03 13.90 3.41
N ALA A 34 0.66 13.32 2.26
CA ALA A 34 -0.27 13.94 1.31
C ALA A 34 -1.70 14.11 1.88
N PHE A 35 -2.06 13.33 2.90
CA PHE A 35 -3.40 13.31 3.48
C PHE A 35 -3.49 13.99 4.84
N LEU A 36 -2.38 14.47 5.38
CA LEU A 36 -2.38 15.22 6.63
C LEU A 36 -2.82 16.68 6.40
N ASP A 37 -3.55 17.23 7.36
CA ASP A 37 -3.86 18.66 7.42
C ASP A 37 -2.75 19.45 8.14
N ALA A 38 -2.94 20.77 8.27
CA ALA A 38 -1.97 21.65 8.92
C ALA A 38 -1.76 21.34 10.42
N THR A 39 -2.66 20.58 11.04
CA THR A 39 -2.56 20.14 12.44
C THR A 39 -1.93 18.76 12.57
N GLY A 40 -1.53 18.12 11.46
CA GLY A 40 -0.98 16.77 11.45
C GLY A 40 -2.04 15.68 11.57
N GLN A 41 -3.33 16.00 11.43
CA GLN A 41 -4.42 15.01 11.44
C GLN A 41 -4.76 14.56 10.03
N VAL A 42 -5.22 13.32 9.88
CA VAL A 42 -5.70 12.77 8.62
C VAL A 42 -6.97 13.50 8.18
N SER A 43 -6.90 14.17 7.04
CA SER A 43 -8.05 14.73 6.35
C SER A 43 -8.80 13.62 5.62
N VAL A 44 -9.92 13.17 6.19
CA VAL A 44 -10.78 12.13 5.59
C VAL A 44 -11.24 12.51 4.18
N VAL A 45 -11.47 13.79 3.92
CA VAL A 45 -11.88 14.26 2.58
C VAL A 45 -10.77 14.00 1.57
N ARG A 46 -9.55 14.51 1.84
CA ARG A 46 -8.41 14.34 0.93
C ARG A 46 -8.02 12.87 0.77
N ALA A 47 -8.01 12.12 1.87
CA ALA A 47 -7.69 10.69 1.84
C ALA A 47 -8.69 9.88 1.02
N ALA A 48 -9.98 10.15 1.18
CA ALA A 48 -11.01 9.49 0.39
C ALA A 48 -10.89 9.86 -1.10
N GLU A 49 -10.68 11.13 -1.42
CA GLU A 49 -10.53 11.60 -2.80
C GLU A 49 -9.31 10.98 -3.50
N GLY A 50 -8.13 10.99 -2.87
CA GLY A 50 -6.91 10.39 -3.43
C GLY A 50 -7.09 8.91 -3.73
N LEU A 51 -7.70 8.18 -2.80
CA LEU A 51 -7.95 6.75 -2.94
C LEU A 51 -9.15 6.40 -3.85
N GLY A 52 -9.88 7.40 -4.37
CA GLY A 52 -11.09 7.18 -5.18
C GLY A 52 -12.25 6.56 -4.39
N LEU A 53 -12.34 6.86 -3.09
CA LEU A 53 -13.39 6.41 -2.19
C LEU A 53 -14.35 7.55 -1.84
N THR A 54 -15.57 7.20 -1.47
CA THR A 54 -16.42 8.11 -0.70
C THR A 54 -15.89 8.22 0.75
N ARG A 55 -16.20 9.32 1.44
CA ARG A 55 -15.87 9.49 2.88
C ARG A 55 -16.37 8.32 3.73
N ALA A 56 -17.55 7.80 3.40
CA ALA A 56 -18.13 6.65 4.09
C ALA A 56 -17.35 5.36 3.86
N GLN A 57 -16.96 5.09 2.61
CA GLN A 57 -16.13 3.93 2.28
C GLN A 57 -14.75 4.04 2.90
N PHE A 58 -14.14 5.23 2.94
CA PHE A 58 -12.87 5.44 3.63
C PHE A 58 -12.99 5.10 5.12
N ALA A 59 -13.99 5.65 5.81
CA ALA A 59 -14.23 5.36 7.22
C ALA A 59 -14.42 3.85 7.45
N GLU A 60 -15.23 3.20 6.63
CA GLU A 60 -15.46 1.75 6.73
C GLU A 60 -14.18 0.95 6.48
N THR A 61 -13.38 1.33 5.49
CA THR A 61 -12.12 0.64 5.11
C THR A 61 -11.03 0.81 6.18
N ALA A 62 -11.00 1.96 6.87
CA ALA A 62 -10.13 2.23 8.01
C ALA A 62 -10.64 1.64 9.34
N GLY A 63 -11.83 1.02 9.36
CA GLY A 63 -12.41 0.46 10.58
C GLY A 63 -13.00 1.49 11.55
N LEU A 64 -13.43 2.64 11.04
CA LEU A 64 -14.11 3.69 11.78
C LEU A 64 -15.64 3.51 11.74
N SER A 65 -16.34 3.85 12.83
CA SER A 65 -17.82 3.83 12.86
C SER A 65 -18.41 4.86 11.90
N ARG A 66 -19.56 4.60 11.25
CA ARG A 66 -20.24 5.60 10.41
C ARG A 66 -20.56 6.90 11.14
N ASP A 67 -20.66 6.88 12.47
CA ASP A 67 -20.85 8.06 13.31
C ASP A 67 -19.80 9.16 13.09
N VAL A 68 -18.57 8.80 12.69
CA VAL A 68 -17.53 9.80 12.41
C VAL A 68 -17.88 10.71 11.21
N LEU A 69 -18.78 10.28 10.32
CA LEU A 69 -19.24 11.10 9.20
C LEU A 69 -20.21 12.21 9.64
N TYR A 70 -20.95 11.97 10.73
CA TYR A 70 -21.96 12.89 11.25
C TYR A 70 -21.42 13.79 12.37
N ARG A 71 -20.37 13.33 13.08
CA ARG A 71 -19.73 14.06 14.17
C ARG A 71 -18.23 14.20 13.91
N PRO A 72 -17.80 15.28 13.23
CA PRO A 72 -16.39 15.49 12.89
C PRO A 72 -15.44 15.46 14.09
N SER A 73 -15.89 15.84 15.28
CA SER A 73 -15.11 15.74 16.53
C SER A 73 -14.75 14.31 16.95
N ARG A 74 -15.41 13.28 16.40
CA ARG A 74 -15.03 11.88 16.61
C ARG A 74 -13.85 11.46 15.74
N LEU A 75 -13.66 12.12 14.58
CA LEU A 75 -12.52 11.88 13.71
C LEU A 75 -11.22 12.38 14.32
N SER A 76 -11.25 13.44 15.12
CA SER A 76 -10.06 13.97 15.80
C SER A 76 -9.66 13.18 17.05
N THR A 77 -10.40 12.12 17.42
CA THR A 77 -9.99 11.24 18.51
C THR A 77 -8.71 10.49 18.15
N VAL A 78 -7.82 10.31 19.14
CA VAL A 78 -6.55 9.59 18.96
C VAL A 78 -6.79 8.23 18.30
N LYS A 79 -7.78 7.46 18.78
CA LYS A 79 -8.11 6.14 18.23
C LYS A 79 -8.52 6.19 16.75
N ALA A 80 -9.34 7.16 16.35
CA ALA A 80 -9.77 7.28 14.96
C ALA A 80 -8.61 7.70 14.04
N GLN A 81 -7.79 8.65 14.50
CA GLN A 81 -6.58 9.09 13.79
C GLN A 81 -5.58 7.94 13.63
N THR A 82 -5.30 7.19 14.71
CA THR A 82 -4.43 6.02 14.66
C THR A 82 -4.91 4.99 13.63
N ARG A 83 -6.21 4.68 13.62
CA ARG A 83 -6.80 3.73 12.65
C ARG A 83 -6.68 4.20 11.20
N ALA A 84 -6.92 5.49 10.95
CA ALA A 84 -6.78 6.07 9.63
C ALA A 84 -5.31 6.03 9.16
N LEU A 85 -4.36 6.39 10.05
CA LEU A 85 -2.93 6.32 9.78
C LEU A 85 -2.47 4.88 9.52
N GLU A 86 -2.93 3.92 10.33
CA GLU A 86 -2.62 2.50 10.16
C GLU A 86 -2.97 1.98 8.78
N MET A 87 -4.17 2.30 8.30
CA MET A 87 -4.62 1.94 6.96
C MET A 87 -3.78 2.63 5.88
N LEU A 88 -3.57 3.95 6.00
CA LEU A 88 -2.81 4.73 5.00
C LEU A 88 -1.34 4.31 4.91
N GLU A 89 -0.72 3.95 6.02
CA GLU A 89 0.66 3.47 6.04
C GLU A 89 0.79 2.12 5.32
N ILE A 90 -0.12 1.19 5.57
CA ILE A 90 -0.13 -0.11 4.89
C ILE A 90 -0.34 0.08 3.39
N VAL A 91 -1.33 0.88 3.00
CA VAL A 91 -1.59 1.19 1.57
C VAL A 91 -0.37 1.85 0.95
N GLY A 92 0.14 2.93 1.56
CA GLY A 92 1.29 3.68 1.06
C GLY A 92 2.56 2.85 0.91
N ARG A 93 2.73 1.84 1.76
CA ARG A 93 3.84 0.89 1.66
C ARG A 93 3.78 0.08 0.38
N ILE A 94 2.60 -0.39 0.00
CA ILE A 94 2.42 -1.29 -1.15
C ILE A 94 2.07 -0.56 -2.46
N VAL A 95 1.87 0.77 -2.46
CA VAL A 95 1.50 1.56 -3.67
C VAL A 95 2.42 1.26 -4.85
N ASP A 96 3.74 1.35 -4.65
CA ASP A 96 4.70 1.18 -5.75
C ASP A 96 4.74 -0.27 -6.23
N TRP A 97 4.62 -1.24 -5.32
CA TRP A 97 4.58 -2.67 -5.63
C TRP A 97 3.29 -3.07 -6.36
N ALA A 98 2.15 -2.56 -5.91
CA ALA A 98 0.84 -2.86 -6.47
C ALA A 98 0.60 -2.15 -7.83
N GLY A 99 1.42 -1.17 -8.18
CA GLY A 99 1.31 -0.41 -9.43
C GLY A 99 0.33 0.77 -9.37
N GLY A 100 0.09 1.31 -8.17
CA GLY A 100 -0.73 2.50 -7.95
C GLY A 100 -1.66 2.42 -6.73
N GLU A 101 -2.22 3.56 -6.34
CA GLU A 101 -3.06 3.71 -5.15
C GLU A 101 -4.33 2.84 -5.21
N LYS A 102 -4.97 2.76 -6.38
CA LYS A 102 -6.18 1.95 -6.58
C LYS A 102 -5.89 0.45 -6.47
N GLN A 103 -4.76 0.01 -7.02
CA GLN A 103 -4.33 -1.38 -6.96
C GLN A 103 -3.91 -1.77 -5.53
N ALA A 104 -3.19 -0.88 -4.85
CA ALA A 104 -2.85 -1.05 -3.44
C ALA A 104 -4.09 -1.15 -2.56
N LEU A 105 -5.08 -0.28 -2.78
CA LEU A 105 -6.36 -0.36 -2.07
C LEU A 105 -7.09 -1.67 -2.38
N ALA A 106 -7.14 -2.11 -3.65
CA ALA A 106 -7.77 -3.37 -4.01
C ALA A 106 -7.09 -4.56 -3.30
N TRP A 107 -5.76 -4.58 -3.28
CA TRP A 107 -4.98 -5.59 -2.55
C TRP A 107 -5.29 -5.55 -1.05
N TYR A 108 -5.29 -4.38 -0.42
CA TYR A 108 -5.57 -4.21 1.01
C TYR A 108 -6.92 -4.80 1.42
N ARG A 109 -7.93 -4.66 0.56
CA ARG A 109 -9.31 -5.10 0.82
C ARG A 109 -9.55 -6.57 0.49
N ALA A 110 -8.89 -7.08 -0.55
CA ALA A 110 -9.27 -8.35 -1.16
C ALA A 110 -8.19 -9.45 -1.06
N GLU A 111 -6.92 -9.11 -0.87
CA GLU A 111 -5.86 -10.13 -0.87
C GLU A 111 -5.85 -10.90 0.45
N PRO A 112 -6.06 -12.23 0.42
CA PRO A 112 -5.94 -13.08 1.59
C PRO A 112 -4.47 -13.27 1.95
N LEU A 113 -4.10 -12.99 3.22
CA LEU A 113 -2.74 -13.15 3.69
C LEU A 113 -2.53 -14.53 4.33
N PRO A 114 -1.70 -15.43 3.76
CA PRO A 114 -1.53 -16.80 4.27
C PRO A 114 -1.07 -16.87 5.72
N ALA A 115 -0.15 -15.98 6.12
CA ALA A 115 0.37 -15.89 7.49
C ALA A 115 -0.70 -15.52 8.53
N PHE A 116 -1.86 -15.04 8.10
CA PHE A 116 -2.99 -14.66 8.95
C PHE A 116 -4.23 -15.51 8.71
N GLY A 117 -4.05 -16.75 8.22
CA GLY A 117 -5.16 -17.68 7.98
C GLY A 117 -6.07 -17.23 6.83
N GLY A 118 -5.52 -16.56 5.81
CA GLY A 118 -6.27 -16.08 4.65
C GLY A 118 -7.08 -14.80 4.90
N ARG A 119 -6.88 -14.13 6.04
CA ARG A 119 -7.52 -12.84 6.32
C ARG A 119 -6.89 -11.71 5.51
N THR A 120 -7.68 -10.70 5.18
CA THR A 120 -7.20 -9.52 4.45
C THR A 120 -6.56 -8.49 5.40
N ALA A 121 -5.72 -7.61 4.85
CA ALA A 121 -5.15 -6.50 5.62
C ALA A 121 -6.25 -5.60 6.21
N GLU A 122 -7.33 -5.32 5.46
CA GLU A 122 -8.50 -4.59 5.95
C GLU A 122 -9.09 -5.22 7.22
N SER A 123 -9.30 -6.55 7.19
CA SER A 123 -9.84 -7.28 8.34
C SER A 123 -8.92 -7.18 9.56
N LEU A 124 -7.59 -7.26 9.35
CA LEU A 124 -6.61 -7.20 10.43
C LEU A 124 -6.50 -5.80 11.03
N VAL A 125 -6.54 -4.73 10.23
CA VAL A 125 -6.56 -3.35 10.74
C VAL A 125 -7.81 -3.09 11.58
N LYS A 126 -8.97 -3.56 11.12
CA LYS A 126 -10.23 -3.48 11.88
C LYS A 126 -10.11 -4.12 13.27
N ASP A 127 -9.43 -5.26 13.35
CA ASP A 127 -9.14 -5.98 14.60
C ASP A 127 -8.00 -5.35 15.43
N GLY A 128 -7.34 -4.29 14.95
CA GLY A 128 -6.20 -3.67 15.63
C GLY A 128 -4.89 -4.40 15.50
N LYS A 129 -4.75 -5.23 14.46
CA LYS A 129 -3.54 -5.99 14.14
C LYS A 129 -2.74 -5.33 13.00
N ALA A 130 -2.84 -4.01 12.85
CA ALA A 130 -2.13 -3.28 11.81
C ALA A 130 -0.61 -3.40 11.93
N ALA A 131 -0.07 -3.42 13.16
CA ALA A 131 1.36 -3.65 13.40
C ALA A 131 1.82 -4.98 12.81
N ALA A 132 1.09 -6.07 13.06
CA ALA A 132 1.42 -7.38 12.52
C ALA A 132 1.41 -7.42 10.98
N VAL A 133 0.48 -6.70 10.33
CA VAL A 133 0.46 -6.58 8.86
C VAL A 133 1.71 -5.87 8.37
N ARG A 134 2.12 -4.78 9.03
CA ARG A 134 3.37 -4.07 8.69
C ARG A 134 4.56 -5.02 8.86
N ASP A 135 4.73 -5.64 10.02
CA ASP A 135 5.85 -6.56 10.29
C ASP A 135 5.94 -7.70 9.25
N TRP A 136 4.79 -8.20 8.81
CA TRP A 136 4.72 -9.19 7.74
C TRP A 136 5.15 -8.61 6.39
N LEU A 137 4.69 -7.41 6.02
CA LEU A 137 5.16 -6.71 4.81
C LEU A 137 6.67 -6.43 4.86
N ASP A 138 7.23 -6.07 6.02
CA ASP A 138 8.67 -5.91 6.23
C ASP A 138 9.43 -7.22 5.99
N HIS A 139 8.90 -8.34 6.48
CA HIS A 139 9.50 -9.66 6.24
C HIS A 139 9.43 -10.06 4.76
N VAL A 140 8.26 -9.90 4.12
CA VAL A 140 8.08 -10.19 2.69
C VAL A 140 9.03 -9.34 1.84
N ALA A 141 9.21 -8.06 2.21
CA ALA A 141 10.10 -7.12 1.54
C ALA A 141 11.58 -7.53 1.59
N THR A 142 12.00 -8.19 2.66
CA THR A 142 13.41 -8.55 2.89
C THR A 142 13.80 -9.87 2.20
N GLY A 143 12.86 -10.48 1.45
CA GLY A 143 13.11 -11.64 0.59
C GLY A 143 12.83 -12.95 1.31
N GLY A 144 11.54 -13.27 1.48
CA GLY A 144 11.08 -14.55 2.03
C GLY A 144 11.54 -15.77 1.25
N PHE A 145 12.77 -16.20 1.51
CA PHE A 145 13.30 -17.56 1.50
C PHE A 145 14.40 -17.61 2.57
N ALA A 146 14.06 -18.11 3.75
CA ALA A 146 15.00 -18.86 4.57
C ALA A 146 14.49 -20.30 4.61
#